data_AF-A0A838NLC4-F1
#
_entry.id   AF-A0A838NLC4-F1
#
_cell.length_a   1.000
_cell.length_b   1.000
_cell.length_c   1.000
_cell.angle_alpha   90.00
_cell.angle_beta   90.00
_cell.angle_gamma   90.00
#
_symmetry.space_group_name_H-M   'P 1'
#
loop_
_entity.id
_entity.type
_entity.pdbx_description
1 polymer ?
#
loop_
_entity_poly.entity_id
_entity_poly.type
_entity_poly.pdbx_seq_one_letter_code
_entity_poly.pdbx_strand_id
1 'polypeptide(L)'
;MNISLRWLEAFLRRPLDPRDVAHRLTMLGAPVDAIEPLHTDLGELVVGLVEEVRQHPNADRLRVCLVNDGTPDRRHVVCGAPNVTAGKKYPFARVG
;
A
#
# COMPACT_ATOMS: atom_id res chain seq x y z
N MET A 1 13.18 -0.85 15.65
CA MET A 1 11.92 -1.64 15.58
C MET A 1 10.81 -0.67 15.25
N ASN A 2 9.96 -0.97 14.26
CA ASN A 2 8.87 -0.07 13.87
C ASN A 2 7.54 -0.62 14.38
N ILE A 3 6.69 0.25 14.92
CA ILE A 3 5.37 -0.11 15.44
C ILE A 3 4.32 0.82 14.85
N SER A 4 3.19 0.25 14.42
CA SER A 4 2.03 1.03 13.99
C SER A 4 1.35 1.69 15.19
N LEU A 5 1.20 3.02 15.16
CA LEU A 5 0.43 3.75 16.16
C LEU A 5 -1.01 3.24 16.23
N ARG A 6 -1.64 2.98 15.08
CA ARG A 6 -3.00 2.43 14.99
C ARG A 6 -3.13 1.09 15.71
N TRP A 7 -2.11 0.24 15.64
CA TRP A 7 -2.10 -1.03 16.37
C TRP A 7 -2.01 -0.80 17.88
N LEU A 8 -1.17 0.13 18.34
CA LEU A 8 -1.08 0.51 19.76
C LEU A 8 -2.40 1.08 20.30
N GLU A 9 -3.07 1.94 19.52
CA GLU A 9 -4.39 2.47 19.86
C GLU A 9 -5.44 1.37 19.99
N ALA A 10 -5.44 0.40 19.06
CA ALA A 10 -6.34 -0.75 19.12
C ALA A 10 -6.05 -1.66 20.33
N PHE A 11 -4.77 -1.88 20.64
CA PHE A 11 -4.33 -2.68 21.77
C PHE A 11 -4.73 -2.04 23.11
N LEU A 12 -4.49 -0.73 23.26
CA LEU A 12 -4.81 0.04 24.47
C LEU A 12 -6.27 0.53 24.50
N ARG A 13 -7.02 0.34 23.41
CA ARG A 13 -8.42 0.76 23.22
C ARG A 13 -8.66 2.25 23.52
N ARG A 14 -7.71 3.10 23.12
CA ARG A 14 -7.80 4.56 23.30
C ARG A 14 -7.00 5.29 22.22
N PRO A 15 -7.39 6.53 21.86
CA PRO A 15 -6.57 7.36 21.00
C PRO A 15 -5.25 7.72 21.69
N LEU A 16 -4.19 7.88 20.90
CA LEU A 16 -2.86 8.19 21.41
C LEU A 16 -2.26 9.38 20.65
N ASP A 17 -1.62 10.29 21.36
CA ASP A 17 -0.76 11.30 20.74
C ASP A 17 0.61 10.64 20.44
N PRO A 18 1.06 10.60 19.16
CA PRO A 18 2.34 9.99 18.80
C PRO A 18 3.54 10.57 19.58
N ARG A 19 3.53 11.86 19.89
CA ARG A 19 4.62 12.54 20.61
C ARG A 19 4.63 12.17 22.09
N ASP A 20 3.46 12.08 22.73
CA ASP A 20 3.36 11.61 24.12
C ASP A 20 3.80 10.15 24.24
N VAL A 21 3.40 9.29 23.29
CA VAL A 21 3.85 7.89 23.24
C VAL A 21 5.37 7.82 23.11
N ALA A 22 5.96 8.56 22.17
CA ALA A 22 7.41 8.57 21.97
C ALA A 22 8.17 9.05 23.22
N HIS A 23 7.67 10.10 23.88
CA HIS A 23 8.24 10.60 25.12
C HIS A 23 8.18 9.55 26.23
N ARG A 24 7.02 8.93 26.46
CA ARG A 24 6.84 7.90 27.51
C ARG A 24 7.69 6.66 27.27
N LEU A 25 7.76 6.18 26.03
CA LEU A 25 8.61 5.04 25.68
C LEU A 25 10.08 5.36 25.97
N THR A 26 10.54 6.54 25.58
CA THR A 26 11.91 7.00 25.84
C THR A 26 12.21 7.03 27.34
N MET A 27 11.29 7.56 28.15
CA MET A 27 11.43 7.61 29.62
C MET A 27 11.42 6.21 30.28
N LEU A 28 10.82 5.21 29.63
CA LEU A 28 10.80 3.82 30.09
C LEU A 28 11.99 2.99 29.56
N GLY A 29 12.96 3.63 28.88
CA GLY A 29 14.16 2.99 28.36
C GLY A 29 14.05 2.45 26.93
N ALA A 30 12.96 2.77 26.22
CA ALA A 30 12.76 2.46 24.81
C ALA A 30 12.77 3.75 23.97
N PRO A 31 13.96 4.28 23.60
CA PRO A 31 14.07 5.51 22.83
C PRO A 31 13.38 5.40 21.47
N VAL A 32 12.76 6.48 21.02
CA VAL A 32 12.09 6.57 19.71
C VAL A 32 12.87 7.50 18.79
N ASP A 33 13.41 6.92 17.72
CA ASP A 33 14.25 7.63 16.75
C ASP A 33 13.45 8.55 15.83
N ALA A 34 12.27 8.11 15.39
CA ALA A 34 11.43 8.83 14.45
C ALA A 34 9.94 8.54 14.61
N ILE A 35 9.12 9.51 14.21
CA ILE A 35 7.68 9.36 14.00
C ILE A 35 7.44 9.66 12.53
N GLU A 36 7.00 8.65 11.78
CA GLU A 36 6.84 8.74 10.33
C GLU A 36 5.35 8.69 9.96
N PRO A 37 4.75 9.80 9.50
CA PRO A 37 3.46 9.78 8.85
C PRO A 37 3.57 8.97 7.56
N LEU A 38 2.72 7.96 7.40
CA LEU A 38 2.70 7.15 6.19
C LEU A 38 1.69 7.73 5.18
N HIS A 39 2.02 7.61 3.89
CA HIS A 39 1.10 7.86 2.76
C HIS A 39 0.70 9.32 2.53
N THR A 40 1.40 10.31 3.08
CA THR A 40 1.06 11.74 2.87
C THR A 40 1.08 12.16 1.41
N ASP A 41 1.87 11.46 0.59
CA ASP A 41 2.13 11.83 -0.80
C ASP A 41 1.37 10.91 -1.78
N LEU A 42 0.58 9.95 -1.28
CA LEU A 42 -0.19 9.05 -2.14
C LEU A 42 -1.49 9.73 -2.59
N GLY A 43 -1.72 9.74 -3.91
CA GLY A 43 -2.98 10.15 -4.51
C GLY A 43 -4.10 9.11 -4.33
N GLU A 44 -5.16 9.24 -5.12
CA GLU A 44 -6.28 8.30 -5.07
C GLU A 44 -5.85 6.90 -5.54
N LEU A 45 -5.88 5.94 -4.60
CA LEU A 45 -5.63 4.54 -4.86
C LEU A 45 -6.89 3.74 -4.62
N VAL A 46 -7.21 2.87 -5.57
CA VAL A 46 -8.32 1.92 -5.45
C VAL A 46 -7.80 0.49 -5.47
N VAL A 47 -8.64 -0.46 -5.06
CA VAL A 47 -8.32 -1.88 -5.17
C VAL A 47 -8.78 -2.38 -6.53
N GLY A 48 -7.83 -2.71 -7.41
CA GLY A 48 -8.09 -3.27 -8.73
C GLY A 48 -7.93 -4.79 -8.75
N LEU A 49 -8.84 -5.49 -9.43
CA LEU A 49 -8.72 -6.91 -9.76
C LEU A 49 -7.98 -7.07 -11.09
N VAL A 50 -6.88 -7.81 -11.10
CA VAL A 50 -6.22 -8.21 -12.35
C VAL A 50 -6.97 -9.42 -12.91
N GLU A 51 -7.73 -9.22 -13.98
CA GLU A 51 -8.53 -10.28 -14.61
C GLU A 51 -7.67 -11.14 -15.53
N GLU A 52 -6.72 -10.53 -16.25
CA GLU A 52 -5.82 -11.26 -17.16
C GLU A 52 -4.39 -10.74 -17.07
N VAL A 53 -3.43 -11.62 -17.35
CA VAL A 53 -2.00 -11.29 -17.46
C VAL A 53 -1.42 -11.99 -18.68
N ARG A 54 -0.81 -11.23 -19.59
CA ARG A 54 -0.16 -11.74 -20.81
C ARG A 54 1.26 -11.20 -20.91
N GLN A 55 2.17 -11.97 -21.51
CA GLN A 55 3.54 -11.49 -21.78
C GLN A 55 3.48 -10.29 -22.75
N HIS A 56 4.29 -9.26 -22.50
CA HIS A 56 4.36 -8.13 -23.42
C HIS A 56 5.05 -8.56 -24.73
N PRO A 57 4.48 -8.27 -25.91
CA PRO A 57 4.99 -8.79 -27.18
C PRO A 57 6.39 -8.27 -27.53
N ASN A 58 6.72 -7.06 -27.06
CA ASN A 58 7.99 -6.38 -27.38
C ASN A 58 8.93 -6.25 -26.17
N ALA A 59 8.68 -6.94 -25.05
CA ALA A 59 9.52 -6.82 -23.87
C ALA A 59 9.47 -8.07 -22.97
N ASP A 60 10.62 -8.67 -22.72
CA ASP A 60 10.73 -9.93 -21.96
C ASP A 60 10.42 -9.78 -20.47
N ARG A 61 10.61 -8.59 -19.92
CA ARG A 61 10.42 -8.30 -18.49
C ARG A 61 9.09 -7.63 -18.16
N LEU A 62 8.23 -7.40 -19.15
CA LEU A 62 6.95 -6.71 -18.97
C LEU A 62 5.78 -7.63 -19.26
N ARG A 63 4.67 -7.35 -18.59
CA ARG A 63 3.39 -8.02 -18.77
C ARG A 63 2.32 -6.98 -19.07
N VAL A 64 1.37 -7.35 -19.91
CA VAL A 64 0.14 -6.58 -20.14
C VAL A 64 -0.95 -7.19 -19.27
N CYS A 65 -1.48 -6.39 -18.36
CA CYS A 65 -2.52 -6.79 -17.42
C CYS A 65 -3.84 -6.13 -17.82
N LEU A 66 -4.94 -6.88 -17.79
CA LEU A 66 -6.29 -6.34 -17.86
C LEU A 66 -6.80 -6.13 -16.43
N VAL A 67 -7.07 -4.89 -16.05
CA VAL A 67 -7.43 -4.52 -14.68
C VAL A 67 -8.86 -4.00 -14.63
N ASN A 68 -9.63 -4.52 -13.68
CA ASN A 68 -10.95 -4.05 -13.30
C ASN A 68 -10.83 -3.28 -11.97
N ASP A 69 -11.08 -1.98 -12.01
CA ASP A 69 -11.00 -1.07 -10.88
C ASP A 69 -12.39 -0.69 -10.32
N GLY A 70 -13.41 -1.49 -10.62
CA GLY A 70 -14.81 -1.25 -10.26
C GLY A 70 -15.56 -0.35 -11.23
N THR A 71 -14.92 0.18 -12.28
CA THR A 71 -15.59 0.89 -13.36
C THR A 71 -16.06 -0.08 -14.47
N PRO A 72 -16.99 0.34 -15.36
CA PRO A 72 -17.42 -0.49 -16.48
C PRO A 72 -16.27 -0.85 -17.42
N ASP A 73 -15.31 0.07 -17.60
CA ASP A 73 -14.21 -0.08 -18.54
C ASP A 73 -13.04 -0.82 -17.91
N ARG A 74 -12.46 -1.76 -18.67
CA ARG A 74 -11.21 -2.40 -18.28
C ARG A 74 -10.01 -1.58 -18.70
N ARG A 75 -9.00 -1.54 -17.85
CA ARG A 75 -7.75 -0.81 -18.10
C ARG A 75 -6.66 -1.79 -18.51
N HIS A 76 -6.01 -1.50 -19.63
CA HIS A 76 -4.78 -2.17 -20.00
C HIS A 76 -3.59 -1.50 -19.30
N VAL A 77 -2.86 -2.27 -18.50
CA VAL A 77 -1.74 -1.77 -17.70
C VAL A 77 -0.49 -2.58 -18.03
N VAL A 78 0.60 -1.90 -18.37
CA VAL A 78 1.90 -2.55 -18.50
C VAL A 78 2.56 -2.59 -17.13
N CYS A 79 2.89 -3.79 -16.64
CA CYS A 79 3.52 -3.99 -15.34
C CYS A 79 4.75 -4.88 -15.46
N GLY A 80 5.85 -4.49 -14.81
CA GLY A 80 7.09 -5.27 -14.76
C GLY A 80 7.22 -6.19 -13.54
N ALA A 81 6.26 -6.15 -12.60
CA ALA A 81 6.36 -6.91 -11.37
C ALA A 81 6.12 -8.42 -11.63
N PRO A 82 7.07 -9.31 -11.28
CA PRO A 82 7.02 -10.73 -11.63
C PRO A 82 5.92 -11.51 -10.86
N ASN A 83 5.44 -10.95 -9.75
CA ASN A 83 4.43 -11.51 -8.86
C ASN A 83 2.99 -11.09 -9.20
N VAL A 84 2.77 -10.36 -10.30
CA VAL A 84 1.40 -10.05 -10.78
C VAL A 84 0.80 -11.30 -11.44
N THR A 85 -0.34 -11.74 -10.92
CA THR A 85 -1.07 -12.93 -11.35
C THR A 85 -2.55 -12.61 -11.53
N ALA A 86 -3.18 -13.20 -12.54
CA ALA A 86 -4.63 -13.09 -12.77
C ALA A 86 -5.44 -13.62 -11.56
N GLY A 87 -6.64 -13.07 -11.37
CA GLY A 87 -7.55 -13.41 -10.28
C GLY A 87 -7.21 -12.79 -8.92
N LYS A 88 -6.17 -11.95 -8.82
CA LYS A 88 -5.77 -11.29 -7.56
C LYS A 88 -6.03 -9.79 -7.59
N LYS A 89 -6.23 -9.24 -6.39
CA LYS A 89 -6.43 -7.81 -6.15
C LYS A 89 -5.11 -7.13 -5.80
N TYR A 90 -4.89 -5.94 -6.35
CA TYR A 90 -3.69 -5.13 -6.16
C TYR A 90 -4.09 -3.67 -5.95
N PRO A 91 -3.24 -2.84 -5.31
CA PRO A 91 -3.38 -1.39 -5.34
C PRO A 91 -3.28 -0.90 -6.79
N PHE A 92 -4.24 -0.09 -7.21
CA PHE A 92 -4.32 0.47 -8.55
C PHE A 92 -4.44 1.99 -8.47
N ALA A 93 -3.46 2.69 -9.01
CA ALA A 93 -3.52 4.13 -9.26
C ALA A 93 -4.21 4.37 -10.61
N ARG A 94 -5.28 5.15 -10.61
CA ARG A 94 -5.93 5.59 -11.84
C ARG A 94 -5.06 6.63 -12.54
N VAL A 95 -5.38 6.92 -13.80
CA VAL A 95 -4.79 8.06 -14.50
C VAL A 95 -5.43 9.34 -13.97
N GLY A 96 -4.59 10.30 -13.56
CA GLY A 96 -5.01 11.52 -12.85
C GLY A 96 -4.82 11.40 -11.35
#